data_AF-A0A6I3SLA2-F1
#
_entry.id   AF-A0A6I3SLA2-F1
#
_cell.length_a   1.000
_cell.length_b   1.000
_cell.length_c   1.000
_cell.angle_alpha   90.00
_cell.angle_beta   90.00
_cell.angle_gamma   90.00
#
_symmetry.space_group_name_H-M   'P 1'
#
loop_
_entity.id
_entity.type
_entity.pdbx_description
1 polymer ?
#
loop_
_entity_poly.entity_id
_entity_poly.type
_entity_poly.pdbx_seq_one_letter_code
_entity_poly.pdbx_strand_id
1 'polypeptide(L)'
;MNTNQPWLPPGKNCGLCGEDTCKSFLRAVNATQKSYDDCPFYRNSEGCCTESESKCSYGPVDVLGNDYDFILKPLPGEISARKIVLPFRGDMVDKLEIKAGDIVVGRPMGAGCPIPHVLQVIKADPVTGLLYTWVVGPKYSRDRDVKDVVAYHMVGFEGIAGHIRKEPTLGYRHTFLPGFCMMNLNHTGLVNMVLQKEEGPHIRIENILILASKE
;
A
#
# COMPACT_ATOMS: atom_id res chain seq x y z
N MET A 1 22.33 -21.44 -26.72
CA MET A 1 23.18 -20.72 -25.75
C MET A 1 22.63 -19.31 -25.61
N ASN A 2 22.39 -18.87 -24.36
CA ASN A 2 21.64 -17.67 -23.92
C ASN A 2 20.18 -17.58 -24.43
N THR A 3 19.24 -18.39 -23.95
CA THR A 3 18.34 -18.12 -22.81
C THR A 3 17.83 -16.66 -22.70
N ASN A 4 17.10 -16.18 -23.71
CA ASN A 4 16.15 -15.08 -23.55
C ASN A 4 14.75 -15.67 -23.30
N GLN A 5 14.48 -16.13 -22.07
CA GLN A 5 13.10 -16.44 -21.72
C GLN A 5 12.33 -15.11 -21.57
N PRO A 6 11.19 -14.93 -22.25
CA PRO A 6 10.40 -13.71 -22.14
C PRO A 6 9.92 -13.56 -20.70
N TRP A 7 10.11 -12.37 -20.13
CA TRP A 7 9.66 -12.08 -18.78
C TRP A 7 8.14 -12.26 -18.67
N LEU A 8 7.69 -12.92 -17.60
CA LEU A 8 6.27 -13.03 -17.29
C LEU A 8 5.86 -12.01 -16.22
N PRO A 9 4.81 -11.20 -16.49
CA PRO A 9 4.25 -10.28 -15.51
C PRO A 9 3.69 -10.98 -14.28
N PRO A 10 3.62 -10.28 -13.13
CA PRO A 10 3.51 -10.87 -11.79
C PRO A 10 2.18 -11.58 -11.51
N GLY A 11 1.30 -11.74 -12.49
CA GLY A 11 -0.04 -12.30 -12.32
C GLY A 11 -0.97 -11.43 -11.46
N LYS A 12 -0.46 -10.30 -10.94
CA LYS A 12 -1.19 -9.30 -10.19
C LYS A 12 -2.15 -8.48 -11.05
N ASN A 13 -2.24 -8.74 -12.38
CA ASN A 13 -3.09 -8.03 -13.36
C ASN A 13 -3.25 -6.57 -13.00
N CYS A 14 -2.09 -5.95 -12.79
CA CYS A 14 -2.03 -4.84 -11.88
C CYS A 14 -2.36 -3.52 -12.56
N GLY A 15 -2.69 -3.52 -13.86
CA GLY A 15 -3.13 -2.37 -14.67
C GLY A 15 -2.15 -1.21 -14.84
N LEU A 16 -1.16 -1.08 -13.95
CA LEU A 16 -0.28 0.06 -13.82
C LEU A 16 0.63 0.34 -15.06
N CYS A 17 0.56 -0.53 -16.08
CA CYS A 17 1.20 -0.44 -17.40
C CYS A 17 0.29 0.03 -18.55
N GLY A 18 -1.00 0.25 -18.29
CA GLY A 18 -1.99 0.64 -19.29
C GLY A 18 -2.57 -0.50 -20.14
N GLU A 19 -2.57 -1.74 -19.65
CA GLU A 19 -3.10 -2.92 -20.37
C GLU A 19 -4.02 -3.75 -19.47
N ASP A 20 -5.12 -4.26 -20.05
CA ASP A 20 -6.24 -4.89 -19.33
C ASP A 20 -5.85 -6.12 -18.50
N THR A 21 -4.81 -6.85 -18.93
CA THR A 21 -4.30 -8.03 -18.25
C THR A 21 -2.80 -8.17 -18.45
N CYS A 22 -2.15 -8.89 -17.54
CA CYS A 22 -0.75 -9.31 -17.67
C CYS A 22 -0.51 -10.06 -19.01
N LYS A 23 -1.52 -10.75 -19.58
CA LYS A 23 -1.43 -11.43 -20.88
C LYS A 23 -1.63 -10.52 -22.09
N SER A 24 -2.51 -9.52 -22.05
CA SER A 24 -2.65 -8.54 -23.14
C SER A 24 -1.48 -7.57 -23.18
N PHE A 25 -0.95 -7.19 -22.01
CA PHE A 25 0.30 -6.44 -21.86
C PHE A 25 1.44 -7.11 -22.62
N LEU A 26 1.58 -8.42 -22.44
CA LEU A 26 2.57 -9.20 -23.19
C LEU A 26 2.31 -9.22 -24.70
N ARG A 27 1.07 -9.22 -25.19
CA ARG A 27 0.79 -9.15 -26.65
C ARG A 27 1.15 -7.79 -27.24
N ALA A 28 0.88 -6.70 -26.52
CA ALA A 28 1.21 -5.35 -26.95
C ALA A 28 2.73 -5.09 -26.94
N VAL A 29 3.46 -5.63 -25.95
CA VAL A 29 4.94 -5.61 -25.93
C VAL A 29 5.51 -6.42 -27.10
N ASN A 30 4.92 -7.57 -27.42
CA ASN A 30 5.35 -8.39 -28.55
C ASN A 30 5.03 -7.76 -29.92
N ALA A 31 4.03 -6.89 -30.02
CA ALA A 31 3.73 -6.09 -31.22
C ALA A 31 4.54 -4.78 -31.30
N THR A 32 5.52 -4.57 -30.40
CA THR A 32 6.39 -3.38 -30.30
C THR A 32 5.67 -2.06 -30.05
N GLN A 33 4.40 -2.10 -29.62
CA GLN A 33 3.63 -0.91 -29.27
C GLN A 33 3.90 -0.42 -27.84
N LYS A 34 4.43 -1.30 -26.96
CA LYS A 34 4.82 -1.00 -25.58
C LYS A 34 6.13 -1.69 -25.21
N SER A 35 6.75 -1.22 -24.14
CA SER A 35 7.94 -1.83 -23.55
C SER A 35 7.57 -2.54 -22.25
N TYR A 36 8.44 -3.42 -21.79
CA TYR A 36 8.20 -4.03 -20.50
C TYR A 36 8.27 -2.98 -19.35
N ASP A 37 9.09 -1.94 -19.46
CA ASP A 37 9.24 -0.83 -18.48
C ASP A 37 7.96 -0.08 -18.17
N ASP A 38 6.99 -0.16 -19.07
CA ASP A 38 5.67 0.39 -18.85
C ASP A 38 4.98 -0.29 -17.66
N CYS A 39 5.30 -1.55 -17.34
CA CYS A 39 4.76 -2.21 -16.15
C CYS A 39 5.57 -1.81 -14.91
N PRO A 40 4.97 -1.17 -13.92
CA PRO A 40 5.71 -0.74 -12.73
C PRO A 40 6.03 -1.84 -11.73
N PHE A 41 5.46 -3.02 -11.95
CA PHE A 41 5.92 -4.27 -11.33
C PHE A 41 6.88 -5.02 -12.25
N TYR A 42 6.98 -4.64 -13.53
CA TYR A 42 8.14 -4.97 -14.33
C TYR A 42 9.31 -4.18 -13.80
N ARG A 43 10.42 -4.89 -13.74
CA ARG A 43 11.72 -4.32 -13.58
C ARG A 43 12.47 -4.85 -14.79
N ASN A 44 12.77 -3.97 -15.75
CA ASN A 44 14.11 -4.04 -16.31
C ASN A 44 15.05 -3.99 -15.10
N SER A 45 16.32 -4.18 -15.29
CA SER A 45 17.29 -3.73 -14.30
C SER A 45 17.07 -2.28 -13.72
N GLU A 46 16.02 -1.50 -14.05
CA GLU A 46 15.92 -0.03 -13.91
C GLU A 46 14.51 0.62 -13.53
N GLY A 47 13.50 -0.09 -12.97
CA GLY A 47 12.57 0.46 -11.91
C GLY A 47 11.17 1.16 -12.14
N CYS A 48 10.22 0.83 -11.23
CA CYS A 48 9.12 1.52 -10.45
C CYS A 48 7.81 2.21 -10.99
N CYS A 49 6.63 1.77 -10.43
CA CYS A 49 5.37 2.21 -9.65
C CYS A 49 4.23 3.29 -9.97
N THR A 50 3.01 3.00 -10.51
CA THR A 50 1.67 3.65 -10.13
C THR A 50 0.34 3.08 -10.75
N GLU A 51 -0.68 2.93 -9.88
CA GLU A 51 -2.18 2.88 -10.01
C GLU A 51 -3.01 1.94 -10.94
N SER A 52 -3.67 0.97 -10.28
CA SER A 52 -4.94 0.34 -10.62
C SER A 52 -5.46 -0.25 -9.30
N GLU A 53 -6.76 -0.55 -9.16
CA GLU A 53 -7.09 -1.78 -8.44
C GLU A 53 -6.30 -2.82 -9.16
N SER A 54 -5.07 -3.09 -8.72
CA SER A 54 -4.36 -4.22 -9.27
C SER A 54 -5.37 -5.32 -9.02
N LYS A 55 -5.75 -6.08 -10.05
CA LYS A 55 -6.27 -7.42 -9.81
C LYS A 55 -5.10 -8.22 -9.23
N CYS A 56 -4.50 -7.71 -8.14
CA CYS A 56 -3.60 -8.38 -7.27
C CYS A 56 -4.43 -9.58 -6.93
N SER A 57 -4.05 -10.68 -7.55
CA SER A 57 -4.57 -11.96 -7.18
C SER A 57 -4.10 -12.11 -5.76
N TYR A 58 -4.97 -11.74 -4.82
CA TYR A 58 -4.73 -11.94 -3.43
C TYR A 58 -4.94 -13.43 -3.23
N GLY A 59 -3.82 -14.15 -3.24
CA GLY A 59 -3.80 -15.56 -2.91
C GLY A 59 -4.38 -15.78 -1.51
N PRO A 60 -4.73 -17.02 -1.16
CA PRO A 60 -5.31 -17.31 0.14
C PRO A 60 -4.36 -16.97 1.31
N VAL A 61 -3.10 -16.65 1.05
CA VAL A 61 -2.10 -16.38 2.06
C VAL A 61 -1.24 -15.20 1.65
N ASP A 62 -0.56 -14.61 2.63
CA ASP A 62 0.48 -13.61 2.41
C ASP A 62 1.73 -14.25 1.76
N VAL A 63 2.77 -13.44 1.53
CA VAL A 63 4.03 -13.91 0.91
C VAL A 63 4.77 -14.98 1.72
N LEU A 64 4.48 -15.12 3.03
CA LEU A 64 5.08 -16.11 3.92
C LEU A 64 4.15 -17.31 4.17
N GLY A 65 2.99 -17.38 3.52
CA GLY A 65 2.04 -18.47 3.70
C GLY A 65 1.08 -18.30 4.88
N ASN A 66 1.04 -17.12 5.53
CA ASN A 66 0.09 -16.89 6.62
C ASN A 66 -1.28 -16.49 6.08
N ASP A 67 -2.32 -17.00 6.73
CA ASP A 67 -3.69 -16.50 6.53
C ASP A 67 -3.82 -15.05 7.03
N TYR A 68 -4.84 -14.38 6.49
CA TYR A 68 -5.27 -13.06 6.91
C TYR A 68 -6.81 -13.01 6.93
N ASP A 69 -7.38 -12.24 7.85
CA ASP A 69 -8.83 -12.19 8.05
C ASP A 69 -9.55 -11.47 6.91
N PHE A 70 -8.95 -10.40 6.38
CA PHE A 70 -9.50 -9.61 5.29
C PHE A 70 -8.43 -8.76 4.60
N ILE A 71 -8.82 -8.10 3.51
CA ILE A 71 -8.02 -7.13 2.77
C ILE A 71 -8.56 -5.74 3.05
N LEU A 72 -7.69 -4.82 3.42
CA LEU A 72 -8.07 -3.42 3.63
C LEU A 72 -7.99 -2.66 2.30
N LYS A 73 -9.17 -2.31 1.78
CA LYS A 73 -9.37 -1.58 0.53
C LYS A 73 -9.48 -0.08 0.78
N PRO A 74 -9.31 0.75 -0.28
CA PRO A 74 -9.55 2.18 -0.21
C PRO A 74 -10.98 2.50 0.23
N LEU A 75 -11.18 3.70 0.77
CA LEU A 75 -12.52 4.28 0.89
C LEU A 75 -13.06 4.69 -0.49
N PRO A 76 -14.38 4.86 -0.64
CA PRO A 76 -14.96 5.32 -1.90
C PRO A 76 -14.32 6.64 -2.36
N GLY A 77 -13.83 6.66 -3.60
CA GLY A 77 -13.17 7.82 -4.20
C GLY A 77 -11.70 8.03 -3.82
N GLU A 78 -11.10 7.13 -3.04
CA GLU A 78 -9.70 7.22 -2.63
C GLU A 78 -8.78 6.25 -3.38
N ILE A 79 -7.51 6.64 -3.55
CA ILE A 79 -6.52 5.88 -4.31
C ILE A 79 -5.93 4.69 -3.55
N SER A 80 -5.99 4.71 -2.22
CA SER A 80 -5.52 3.64 -1.34
C SER A 80 -6.27 3.69 -0.01
N ALA A 81 -6.20 2.62 0.80
CA ALA A 81 -6.60 2.72 2.20
C ALA A 81 -5.76 3.81 2.89
N ARG A 82 -6.40 4.61 3.75
CA ARG A 82 -5.68 5.66 4.45
C ARG A 82 -4.70 5.04 5.42
N LYS A 83 -3.49 5.59 5.45
CA LYS A 83 -2.47 5.29 6.43
C LYS A 83 -2.26 6.50 7.33
N ILE A 84 -2.40 6.27 8.63
CA ILE A 84 -2.26 7.30 9.66
C ILE A 84 -0.87 7.12 10.26
N VAL A 85 -0.05 8.16 10.17
CA VAL A 85 1.34 8.11 10.60
C VAL A 85 1.68 9.31 11.47
N LEU A 86 2.59 9.10 12.41
CA LEU A 86 3.15 10.16 13.23
C LEU A 86 4.67 10.13 13.03
N PRO A 87 5.29 11.17 12.43
CA PRO A 87 6.74 11.31 12.48
C PRO A 87 7.21 11.16 13.93
N PHE A 88 8.37 10.52 14.17
CA PHE A 88 8.90 10.33 15.54
C PHE A 88 9.01 11.63 16.33
N ARG A 89 9.09 12.73 15.60
CA ARG A 89 9.09 14.10 16.06
C ARG A 89 7.90 14.83 15.45
N GLY A 90 6.84 15.03 16.22
CA GLY A 90 5.63 15.71 15.73
C GLY A 90 5.91 17.12 15.20
N ASP A 91 6.90 17.82 15.77
CA ASP A 91 7.36 19.15 15.31
C ASP A 91 7.95 19.15 13.89
N MET A 92 8.25 17.98 13.31
CA MET A 92 8.69 17.87 11.92
C MET A 92 7.60 18.27 10.93
N VAL A 93 6.32 18.13 11.29
CA VAL A 93 5.21 18.58 10.44
C VAL A 93 5.31 20.08 10.19
N ASP A 94 5.56 20.87 11.23
CA ASP A 94 5.72 22.32 11.11
C ASP A 94 7.06 22.70 10.47
N LYS A 95 8.16 22.07 10.90
CA LYS A 95 9.52 22.37 10.41
C LYS A 95 9.71 22.09 8.94
N LEU A 96 9.03 21.08 8.41
CA LEU A 96 9.03 20.75 6.99
C LEU A 96 7.83 21.36 6.25
N GLU A 97 7.01 22.16 6.94
CA GLU A 97 5.81 22.81 6.40
C GLU A 97 4.86 21.82 5.70
N ILE A 98 4.71 20.60 6.27
CA ILE A 98 3.94 19.51 5.66
C ILE A 98 2.46 19.89 5.63
N LYS A 99 1.87 19.87 4.43
CA LYS A 99 0.47 20.21 4.18
C LYS A 99 -0.20 19.20 3.25
N ALA A 100 -1.51 19.29 3.12
CA ALA A 100 -2.27 18.47 2.19
C ALA A 100 -1.72 18.59 0.75
N GLY A 101 -1.60 17.46 0.06
CA GLY A 101 -1.02 17.34 -1.27
C GLY A 101 0.48 17.02 -1.29
N ASP A 102 1.22 17.30 -0.21
CA ASP A 102 2.65 17.00 -0.15
C ASP A 102 2.92 15.50 -0.21
N ILE A 103 4.10 15.15 -0.73
CA ILE A 103 4.61 13.78 -0.71
C ILE A 103 5.59 13.64 0.45
N VAL A 104 5.29 12.72 1.34
CA VAL A 104 6.12 12.38 2.48
C VAL A 104 6.72 10.99 2.28
N VAL A 105 8.02 10.88 2.50
CA VAL A 105 8.74 9.60 2.48
C VAL A 105 9.29 9.28 3.86
N GLY A 106 9.32 8.00 4.20
CA GLY A 106 9.89 7.57 5.48
C GLY A 106 9.67 6.10 5.76
N ARG A 107 10.41 5.59 6.75
CA ARG A 107 10.30 4.18 7.16
C ARG A 107 9.25 4.00 8.27
N PRO A 108 8.35 3.01 8.16
CA PRO A 108 7.37 2.67 9.20
C PRO A 108 8.02 1.92 10.37
N MET A 109 8.81 2.62 11.17
CA MET A 109 9.52 2.06 12.31
C MET A 109 8.54 1.64 13.42
N GLY A 110 8.89 0.56 14.14
CA GLY A 110 8.07 -0.03 15.21
C GLY A 110 7.03 -1.04 14.73
N ALA A 111 6.60 -0.98 13.47
CA ALA A 111 5.64 -1.94 12.91
C ALA A 111 6.32 -3.13 12.20
N GLY A 112 7.61 -3.05 11.85
CA GLY A 112 8.37 -4.17 11.28
C GLY A 112 8.52 -4.19 9.75
N CYS A 113 8.04 -3.17 9.01
CA CYS A 113 8.29 -3.08 7.56
C CYS A 113 9.63 -2.35 7.31
N PRO A 114 10.59 -3.00 6.63
CA PRO A 114 11.92 -2.41 6.40
C PRO A 114 11.96 -1.42 5.22
N ILE A 115 10.89 -1.32 4.43
CA ILE A 115 10.88 -0.58 3.17
C ILE A 115 10.36 0.86 3.40
N PRO A 116 10.99 1.88 2.81
CA PRO A 116 10.43 3.24 2.79
C PRO A 116 9.08 3.27 2.10
N HIS A 117 8.11 3.97 2.70
CA HIS A 117 6.82 4.21 2.07
C HIS A 117 6.80 5.60 1.45
N VAL A 118 6.06 5.72 0.35
CA VAL A 118 5.73 7.01 -0.26
C VAL A 118 4.27 7.30 -0.01
N LEU A 119 4.03 8.41 0.68
CA LEU A 119 2.74 8.79 1.21
C LEU A 119 2.33 10.15 0.67
N GLN A 120 1.12 10.28 0.14
CA GLN A 120 0.55 11.59 -0.18
C GLN A 120 -0.31 12.07 0.98
N VAL A 121 -0.07 13.30 1.45
CA VAL A 121 -0.78 13.85 2.61
C VAL A 121 -2.19 14.28 2.22
N ILE A 122 -3.18 13.74 2.94
CA ILE A 122 -4.59 14.14 2.89
C ILE A 122 -4.83 15.30 3.86
N LYS A 123 -4.33 15.14 5.08
CA LYS A 123 -4.46 16.10 6.18
C LYS A 123 -3.25 16.01 7.09
N ALA A 124 -2.70 17.16 7.47
CA ALA A 124 -1.78 17.28 8.59
C ALA A 124 -2.55 17.85 9.79
N ASP A 125 -2.47 17.17 10.94
CA ASP A 125 -3.08 17.65 12.18
C ASP A 125 -2.11 18.61 12.90
N PRO A 126 -2.47 19.89 13.07
CA PRO A 126 -1.57 20.89 13.64
C PRO A 126 -1.37 20.74 15.15
N VAL A 127 -2.21 19.97 15.83
CA VAL A 127 -2.10 19.78 17.29
C VAL A 127 -1.22 18.59 17.60
N THR A 128 -1.39 17.49 16.87
CA THR A 128 -0.71 16.22 17.20
C THR A 128 0.45 15.89 16.28
N GLY A 129 0.59 16.58 15.13
CA GLY A 129 1.51 16.19 14.06
C GLY A 129 1.12 14.90 13.35
N LEU A 130 -0.13 14.44 13.47
CA LEU A 130 -0.61 13.26 12.76
C LEU A 130 -0.80 13.58 11.29
N LEU A 131 -0.30 12.69 10.44
CA LEU A 131 -0.51 12.75 9.00
C LEU A 131 -1.51 11.67 8.61
N TYR A 132 -2.62 12.09 8.02
CA TYR A 132 -3.54 11.22 7.30
C TYR A 132 -3.07 11.19 5.86
N THR A 133 -2.80 9.99 5.34
CA THR A 133 -2.12 9.85 4.05
C THR A 133 -2.71 8.73 3.19
N TRP A 134 -2.51 8.84 1.88
CA TRP A 134 -2.62 7.71 0.95
C TRP A 134 -1.25 7.11 0.69
N VAL A 135 -1.18 5.80 0.45
CA VAL A 135 0.02 5.12 -0.06
C VAL A 135 0.01 5.20 -1.59
N VAL A 136 1.00 5.90 -2.18
CA VAL A 136 1.05 6.18 -3.63
C VAL A 136 2.15 5.41 -4.38
N GLY A 137 3.11 4.84 -3.64
CA GLY A 137 4.17 4.01 -4.18
C GLY A 137 5.34 4.80 -4.82
N PRO A 138 6.52 4.16 -5.01
CA PRO A 138 7.76 4.91 -5.26
C PRO A 138 7.98 5.56 -6.64
N LYS A 139 7.15 5.33 -7.67
CA LYS A 139 7.22 6.10 -8.94
C LYS A 139 6.35 7.33 -8.88
N TYR A 140 5.35 7.35 -8.01
CA TYR A 140 4.63 8.59 -7.74
C TYR A 140 5.55 9.70 -7.22
N SER A 141 6.60 9.35 -6.46
CA SER A 141 7.59 10.31 -5.94
C SER A 141 8.71 10.68 -6.93
N ARG A 142 8.83 10.00 -8.07
CA ARG A 142 9.91 10.33 -9.03
C ARG A 142 9.67 11.71 -9.61
N ASP A 143 10.73 12.50 -9.69
CA ASP A 143 10.72 13.85 -10.27
C ASP A 143 9.76 14.83 -9.60
N ARG A 144 9.36 14.54 -8.35
CA ARG A 144 8.53 15.42 -7.51
C ARG A 144 9.29 15.82 -6.27
N ASP A 145 8.88 16.94 -5.69
CA ASP A 145 9.39 17.37 -4.39
C ASP A 145 8.86 16.43 -3.30
N VAL A 146 9.77 15.98 -2.43
CA VAL A 146 9.47 15.01 -1.37
C VAL A 146 10.01 15.50 -0.03
N LYS A 147 9.18 15.34 1.00
CA LYS A 147 9.54 15.67 2.38
C LYS A 147 9.92 14.39 3.11
N ASP A 148 11.20 14.24 3.40
CA ASP A 148 11.70 13.05 4.11
C ASP A 148 11.58 13.23 5.62
N VAL A 149 10.66 12.47 6.23
CA VAL A 149 10.51 12.43 7.70
C VAL A 149 11.40 11.36 8.34
N VAL A 150 12.22 10.66 7.55
CA VAL A 150 13.18 9.60 7.89
C VAL A 150 12.52 8.33 8.45
N ALA A 151 11.74 8.48 9.51
CA ALA A 151 11.01 7.43 10.19
C ALA A 151 9.74 7.97 10.86
N TYR A 152 8.71 7.12 10.92
CA TYR A 152 7.46 7.44 11.57
C TYR A 152 6.90 6.21 12.30
N HIS A 153 6.04 6.47 13.28
CA HIS A 153 5.17 5.47 13.89
C HIS A 153 3.97 5.21 12.99
N MET A 154 3.71 3.94 12.70
CA MET A 154 2.49 3.53 12.02
C MET A 154 1.35 3.47 13.05
N VAL A 155 0.52 4.52 13.07
CA VAL A 155 -0.53 4.67 14.08
C VAL A 155 -1.73 3.80 13.74
N GLY A 156 -2.15 3.81 12.47
CA GLY A 156 -3.31 3.05 12.05
C GLY A 156 -3.58 3.09 10.57
N PHE A 157 -4.65 2.41 10.20
CA PHE A 157 -5.23 2.46 8.88
C PHE A 157 -6.73 2.67 8.96
N GLU A 158 -7.29 3.17 7.87
CA GLU A 158 -8.73 3.33 7.67
C GLU A 158 -9.10 2.95 6.24
N GLY A 159 -10.17 2.19 6.07
CA GLY A 159 -10.58 1.70 4.75
C GLY A 159 -11.82 0.81 4.81
N ILE A 160 -12.13 0.17 3.69
CA ILE A 160 -13.21 -0.82 3.57
C ILE A 160 -12.62 -2.23 3.71
N ALA A 161 -13.18 -3.05 4.60
CA ALA A 161 -12.84 -4.46 4.67
C ALA A 161 -13.45 -5.20 3.46
N GLY A 162 -12.60 -5.86 2.67
CA GLY A 162 -13.02 -6.69 1.55
C GLY A 162 -12.34 -8.05 1.58
N HIS A 163 -12.83 -8.99 0.76
CA HIS A 163 -12.35 -10.38 0.76
C HIS A 163 -12.31 -10.97 2.19
N ILE A 164 -13.42 -10.78 2.91
CA ILE A 164 -13.56 -11.09 4.32
C ILE A 164 -13.66 -12.61 4.50
N ARG A 165 -12.77 -13.17 5.31
CA ARG A 165 -12.83 -14.55 5.83
C ARG A 165 -13.32 -14.58 7.25
N LYS A 166 -12.96 -13.55 8.02
CA LYS A 166 -13.39 -13.34 9.38
C LYS A 166 -13.84 -11.90 9.53
N GLU A 167 -15.08 -11.73 9.95
CA GLU A 167 -15.71 -10.41 10.07
C GLU A 167 -14.91 -9.49 11.00
N PRO A 168 -14.60 -8.24 10.58
CA PRO A 168 -13.91 -7.30 11.42
C PRO A 168 -14.78 -6.94 12.63
N THR A 169 -14.26 -7.17 13.83
CA THR A 169 -15.01 -6.99 15.08
C THR A 169 -14.37 -5.91 15.93
N LEU A 170 -15.17 -4.94 16.40
CA LEU A 170 -14.72 -3.89 17.30
C LEU A 170 -14.05 -4.47 18.56
N GLY A 171 -12.87 -3.97 18.92
CA GLY A 171 -12.09 -4.42 20.07
C GLY A 171 -11.27 -5.69 19.84
N TYR A 172 -11.34 -6.31 18.66
CA TYR A 172 -10.57 -7.49 18.34
C TYR A 172 -9.30 -7.13 17.58
N ARG A 173 -8.22 -7.88 17.85
CA ARG A 173 -7.03 -7.86 17.01
C ARG A 173 -7.25 -8.79 15.82
N HIS A 174 -7.17 -8.23 14.62
CA HIS A 174 -7.33 -8.93 13.35
C HIS A 174 -6.04 -8.95 12.55
N THR A 175 -5.86 -9.96 11.70
CA THR A 175 -4.83 -9.98 10.64
C THR A 175 -5.42 -9.43 9.35
N PHE A 176 -4.68 -8.60 8.61
CA PHE A 176 -5.17 -8.05 7.35
C PHE A 176 -4.04 -7.78 6.35
N LEU A 177 -4.37 -7.80 5.07
CA LEU A 177 -3.48 -7.30 4.02
C LEU A 177 -3.87 -5.88 3.62
N PRO A 178 -2.98 -4.87 3.72
CA PRO A 178 -3.21 -3.59 3.08
C PRO A 178 -3.21 -3.78 1.56
N GLY A 179 -4.25 -3.32 0.86
CA GLY A 179 -4.40 -3.54 -0.58
C GLY A 179 -3.22 -3.02 -1.42
N PHE A 180 -2.53 -1.99 -0.94
CA PHE A 180 -1.35 -1.35 -1.56
C PHE A 180 -0.01 -1.78 -0.94
N CYS A 181 0.03 -2.83 -0.13
CA CYS A 181 1.29 -3.33 0.43
C CYS A 181 2.17 -3.95 -0.65
N MET A 182 3.34 -3.35 -0.91
CA MET A 182 4.30 -3.88 -1.90
C MET A 182 4.89 -5.24 -1.50
N MET A 183 5.02 -5.52 -0.19
CA MET A 183 5.58 -6.78 0.31
C MET A 183 4.57 -7.91 0.34
N ASN A 184 3.26 -7.62 0.23
CA ASN A 184 2.20 -8.62 0.41
C ASN A 184 2.35 -9.41 1.72
N LEU A 185 2.65 -8.72 2.83
CA LEU A 185 2.85 -9.30 4.16
C LEU A 185 1.71 -8.87 5.07
N ASN A 186 1.16 -9.81 5.85
CA ASN A 186 0.03 -9.49 6.71
C ASN A 186 0.43 -8.53 7.84
N HIS A 187 -0.51 -7.66 8.18
CA HIS A 187 -0.44 -6.76 9.31
C HIS A 187 -1.43 -7.26 10.35
N THR A 188 -1.23 -6.90 11.61
CA THR A 188 -2.24 -7.04 12.66
C THR A 188 -2.52 -5.70 13.28
N GLY A 189 -3.76 -5.52 13.74
CA GLY A 189 -4.14 -4.33 14.47
C GLY A 189 -5.43 -4.53 15.23
N LEU A 190 -5.65 -3.66 16.21
CA LEU A 190 -6.89 -3.58 16.97
C LEU A 190 -7.91 -2.79 16.17
N VAL A 191 -9.04 -3.42 15.82
CA VAL A 191 -10.15 -2.72 15.17
C VAL A 191 -10.84 -1.84 16.21
N ASN A 192 -10.83 -0.52 16.02
CA ASN A 192 -11.43 0.45 16.95
C ASN A 192 -12.65 1.17 16.37
N MET A 193 -13.03 0.86 15.13
CA MET A 193 -14.25 1.33 14.50
C MET A 193 -14.71 0.31 13.46
N VAL A 194 -16.01 0.01 13.43
CA VAL A 194 -16.68 -0.73 12.36
C VAL A 194 -18.00 -0.04 12.06
N LEU A 195 -18.17 0.44 10.83
CA LEU A 195 -19.40 1.07 10.35
C LEU A 195 -19.87 0.31 9.11
N GLN A 196 -21.08 -0.21 9.13
CA GLN A 196 -21.65 -0.83 7.94
C GLN A 196 -22.00 0.27 6.92
N LYS A 197 -21.42 0.19 5.72
CA LYS A 197 -21.71 1.05 4.58
C LYS A 197 -22.20 0.21 3.40
N GLU A 198 -22.67 0.87 2.35
CA GLU A 198 -23.11 0.20 1.13
C GLU A 198 -21.95 -0.56 0.45
N GLU A 199 -20.74 -0.02 0.57
CA GLU A 199 -19.52 -0.57 -0.03
C GLU A 199 -18.87 -1.68 0.82
N GLY A 200 -19.37 -1.91 2.04
CA GLY A 200 -18.88 -2.91 2.99
C GLY A 200 -18.58 -2.34 4.38
N PRO A 201 -17.94 -3.13 5.27
CA PRO A 201 -17.54 -2.66 6.58
C PRO A 201 -16.43 -1.61 6.46
N HIS A 202 -16.75 -0.35 6.75
CA HIS A 202 -15.77 0.72 6.93
C HIS A 202 -15.14 0.57 8.30
N ILE A 203 -13.84 0.31 8.32
CA ILE A 203 -13.11 0.02 9.54
C ILE A 203 -11.94 0.98 9.75
N ARG A 204 -11.63 1.20 11.03
CA ARG A 204 -10.38 1.79 11.48
C ARG A 204 -9.65 0.79 12.37
N ILE A 205 -8.35 0.68 12.13
CA ILE A 205 -7.47 -0.30 12.78
C ILE A 205 -6.26 0.45 13.29
N GLU A 206 -5.89 0.25 14.56
CA GLU A 206 -4.75 0.89 15.20
C GLU A 206 -3.85 -0.13 15.90
N ASN A 207 -2.75 0.33 16.50
CA ASN A 207 -1.76 -0.52 17.16
C ASN A 207 -1.23 -1.61 16.20
N ILE A 208 -0.67 -1.12 15.08
CA ILE A 208 -0.30 -1.95 13.94
C ILE A 208 1.04 -2.65 14.18
N LEU A 209 1.06 -3.96 13.95
CA LEU A 209 2.25 -4.81 14.00
C LEU A 209 2.29 -5.70 12.77
N ILE A 210 3.43 -5.85 12.11
CA ILE A 210 3.61 -6.78 11.01
C ILE A 210 4.18 -8.07 11.58
N LEU A 211 3.52 -9.18 11.28
CA LEU A 211 4.01 -10.48 11.69
C LEU A 211 4.96 -11.00 10.61
N ALA A 212 6.24 -11.14 10.95
CA ALA A 212 7.07 -12.12 10.26
C ALA A 212 6.64 -13.52 10.77
N SER A 213 6.52 -14.48 9.87
CA SER A 213 5.94 -15.81 10.10
C SER A 213 6.47 -16.57 11.34
N LYS A 214 5.67 -17.55 11.77
CA LYS A 214 5.88 -18.46 12.89
C LYS A 214 7.23 -19.21 12.80
N GLU A 215 7.99 -19.20 13.89
CA GLU A 215 8.81 -20.36 14.25
C GLU A 215 7.90 -21.51 14.71
#